data_AF-A0A963C3J4-F1
#
_entry.id   AF-A0A963C3J4-F1
#
_cell.length_a   1.000
_cell.length_b   1.000
_cell.length_c   1.000
_cell.angle_alpha   90.00
_cell.angle_beta   90.00
_cell.angle_gamma   90.00
#
_symmetry.space_group_name_H-M   'P 1'
#
loop_
_entity.id
_entity.type
_entity.pdbx_description
1 polymer ?
#
loop_
_entity_poly.entity_id
_entity_poly.type
_entity_poly.pdbx_seq_one_letter_code
_entity_poly.pdbx_strand_id
1 'polypeptide(L)'
;MSIATTIVKSTPIFGKMFAVDKSTGLEEINAWPALMIMSSFVWLVVAGLLGLVMPTTQIFDLSSDHFYTTLTLHGAALTFPFSFQLMMGVGLHRSGGCVGKAITGWLPALAWLSMNLGAAILTVAVLMGLKVSVVVMFPLPLVGAQMGVWSMESVIVGFTGIYLVLACMILWYPMLVLKMMFVGKKRAELILSERSLNEPGMLGMLLAAATLLLTGLPLVVVGTTLLLALYKILPMSLAAWAADPVVFQYTFYLFAHNLMEAMALMVASAMYATLPLYLADGSRKLYSEKLANLALWVLLVTSVTSGLHHFITFYPNQPAALSYWGNIMSWGTGLGAAISIFTVLATIWQHGLKPEPGIIAVLVGWALYILDGASAVVTSNIAWTYQLHGTMWQSGHFMTVILAMSMMWMGVL
;
A
#
# COMPACT_ATOMS: atom_id res chain seq x y z
N MET A 1 1.02 0.61 31.07
CA MET A 1 1.43 1.41 29.88
C MET A 1 1.65 0.43 28.75
N SER A 2 1.07 0.67 27.57
CA SER A 2 1.32 -0.25 26.45
C SER A 2 2.79 -0.19 26.01
N ILE A 3 3.30 -1.30 25.48
CA ILE A 3 4.66 -1.35 24.89
C ILE A 3 4.79 -0.31 23.78
N ALA A 4 3.76 -0.17 22.93
CA ALA A 4 3.75 0.81 21.85
C ALA A 4 3.89 2.25 22.36
N THR A 5 3.14 2.64 23.40
CA THR A 5 3.28 3.97 24.03
C THR A 5 4.67 4.18 24.63
N THR A 6 5.27 3.13 25.18
CA THR A 6 6.63 3.20 25.74
C THR A 6 7.64 3.47 24.63
N ILE A 7 7.56 2.75 23.52
CA ILE A 7 8.44 2.94 22.36
C ILE A 7 8.28 4.36 21.81
N VAL A 8 7.05 4.81 21.54
CA VAL A 8 6.80 6.17 21.04
C VAL A 8 7.43 7.21 21.96
N LYS A 9 7.19 7.15 23.28
CA LYS A 9 7.75 8.12 24.23
C LYS A 9 9.27 8.09 24.31
N SER A 10 9.89 6.93 24.08
CA SER A 10 11.34 6.77 24.13
C SER A 10 12.05 7.22 22.84
N THR A 11 11.34 7.39 21.72
CA THR A 11 11.93 7.78 20.44
C THR A 11 12.23 9.29 20.41
N PRO A 12 13.49 9.71 20.22
CA PRO A 12 13.84 11.13 20.12
C PRO A 12 13.14 11.83 18.96
N ILE A 13 12.83 13.11 19.13
CA ILE A 13 12.19 14.00 18.13
C ILE A 13 10.77 13.55 17.75
N PHE A 14 10.63 12.44 17.03
CA PHE A 14 9.35 11.92 16.55
C PHE A 14 8.42 11.47 17.68
N GLY A 15 8.97 10.96 18.79
CA GLY A 15 8.16 10.54 19.94
C GLY A 15 7.36 11.67 20.59
N LYS A 16 7.85 12.92 20.49
CA LYS A 16 7.14 14.11 20.97
C LYS A 16 5.99 14.49 20.03
N MET A 17 6.17 14.32 18.72
CA MET A 17 5.17 14.65 17.70
C MET A 17 3.97 13.71 17.73
N PHE A 18 4.22 12.42 18.01
CA PHE A 18 3.18 11.37 18.01
C PHE A 18 2.82 10.90 19.42
N ALA A 19 3.05 11.74 20.43
CA ALA A 19 2.83 11.39 21.82
C ALA A 19 1.36 11.01 22.08
N VAL A 20 1.15 9.88 22.74
CA VAL A 20 -0.20 9.42 23.12
C VAL A 20 -0.60 10.08 24.44
N ASP A 21 -1.61 10.96 24.37
CA ASP A 21 -2.22 11.56 25.55
C ASP A 21 -3.15 10.57 26.25
N LYS A 22 -2.74 10.17 27.45
CA LYS A 22 -3.48 9.21 28.28
C LYS A 22 -4.68 9.83 28.98
N SER A 23 -4.68 11.15 29.18
CA SER A 23 -5.78 11.82 29.88
C SER A 23 -7.10 11.70 29.11
N THR A 24 -7.02 11.49 27.80
CA THR A 24 -8.18 11.29 26.91
C THR A 24 -8.89 9.94 27.09
N GLY A 25 -8.24 8.94 27.71
CA GLY A 25 -8.76 7.57 27.76
C GLY A 25 -8.66 6.80 26.42
N LEU A 26 -8.08 7.39 25.37
CA LEU A 26 -8.03 6.83 24.02
C LEU A 26 -6.74 6.04 23.72
N GLU A 27 -5.92 5.72 24.74
CA GLU A 27 -4.65 4.97 24.56
C GLU A 27 -4.86 3.69 23.73
N GLU A 28 -6.00 3.02 23.92
CA GLU A 28 -6.30 1.75 23.27
C GLU A 28 -6.62 1.82 21.77
N ILE A 29 -6.94 3.00 21.24
CA ILE A 29 -7.09 3.23 19.78
C ILE A 29 -5.94 4.07 19.21
N ASN A 30 -5.07 4.62 20.05
CA ASN A 30 -3.99 5.52 19.63
C ASN A 30 -2.61 4.86 19.68
N ALA A 31 -2.33 3.97 20.63
CA ALA A 31 -0.96 3.53 20.90
C ALA A 31 -0.28 2.83 19.72
N TRP A 32 -0.92 1.80 19.15
CA TRP A 32 -0.36 1.09 17.99
C TRP A 32 -0.40 1.93 16.71
N PRO A 33 -1.52 2.61 16.37
CA PRO A 33 -1.54 3.55 15.26
C PRO A 33 -0.45 4.63 15.32
N ALA A 34 -0.25 5.28 16.47
CA ALA A 34 0.78 6.30 16.65
C ALA A 34 2.18 5.73 16.42
N LEU A 35 2.46 4.51 16.90
CA LEU A 35 3.73 3.84 16.62
C LEU A 35 3.91 3.53 15.13
N MET A 36 2.86 3.05 14.45
CA MET A 36 2.90 2.79 13.00
C MET A 36 3.14 4.06 12.19
N ILE A 37 2.46 5.16 12.52
CA ILE A 37 2.62 6.48 11.89
C ILE A 37 4.03 7.02 12.16
N MET A 38 4.49 7.00 13.42
CA MET A 38 5.82 7.46 13.78
C MET A 38 6.91 6.70 13.01
N SER A 39 6.82 5.37 12.98
CA SER A 39 7.75 4.53 12.23
C SER A 39 7.68 4.81 10.72
N SER A 40 6.51 5.11 10.15
CA SER A 40 6.42 5.41 8.71
C SER A 40 7.15 6.70 8.34
N PHE A 41 7.09 7.74 9.19
CA PHE A 41 7.87 8.97 8.96
C PHE A 41 9.39 8.75 9.09
N VAL A 42 9.84 7.82 9.93
CA VAL A 42 11.26 7.42 9.95
C VAL A 42 11.65 6.80 8.59
N TRP A 43 10.81 5.91 8.06
CA TRP A 43 11.03 5.31 6.74
C TRP A 43 10.91 6.32 5.59
N LEU A 44 10.08 7.36 5.71
CA LEU A 44 10.04 8.46 4.74
C LEU A 44 11.38 9.17 4.65
N VAL A 45 12.03 9.46 5.79
CA VAL A 45 13.35 10.09 5.81
C VAL A 45 14.37 9.20 5.11
N VAL A 46 14.38 7.91 5.44
CA VAL A 46 15.28 6.93 4.79
C VAL A 46 15.02 6.86 3.28
N ALA A 47 13.77 6.69 2.86
CA ALA A 47 13.37 6.60 1.47
C ALA A 47 13.69 7.89 0.71
N GLY A 48 13.45 9.06 1.30
CA GLY A 48 13.76 10.36 0.71
C GLY A 48 15.26 10.55 0.48
N LEU A 49 16.09 10.22 1.47
CA LEU A 49 17.56 10.28 1.32
C LEU A 49 18.05 9.35 0.21
N LEU A 50 17.56 8.12 0.16
CA LEU A 50 17.86 7.18 -0.94
C LEU A 50 17.35 7.73 -2.28
N GLY A 51 16.17 8.36 -2.30
CA GLY A 51 15.59 8.99 -3.48
C GLY A 51 16.48 10.08 -4.08
N LEU A 52 17.21 10.84 -3.24
CA LEU A 52 18.18 11.85 -3.68
C LEU A 52 19.49 11.24 -4.20
N VAL A 53 19.87 10.05 -3.71
CA VAL A 53 21.08 9.36 -4.16
C VAL A 53 20.93 8.88 -5.60
N MET A 54 19.76 8.41 -6.03
CA MET A 54 19.56 7.94 -7.42
C MET A 54 19.88 8.99 -8.51
N PRO A 55 19.27 10.19 -8.53
CA PRO A 55 19.63 11.21 -9.52
C PRO A 55 21.08 11.67 -9.35
N THR A 56 21.61 11.71 -8.12
CA THR A 56 23.03 12.00 -7.88
C THR A 56 23.93 10.99 -8.58
N THR A 57 23.64 9.68 -8.48
CA THR A 57 24.40 8.65 -9.18
C THR A 57 24.35 8.80 -10.69
N GLN A 58 23.22 9.25 -11.25
CA GLN A 58 23.07 9.46 -12.69
C GLN A 58 23.77 10.75 -13.16
N ILE A 59 23.66 11.85 -12.42
CA ILE A 59 24.24 13.16 -12.76
C ILE A 59 25.77 13.11 -12.72
N PHE A 60 26.34 12.38 -11.75
CA PHE A 60 27.78 12.28 -11.56
C PHE A 60 28.39 11.01 -12.15
N ASP A 61 27.62 10.24 -12.94
CA ASP A 61 28.05 8.98 -13.58
C ASP A 61 28.75 8.01 -12.61
N LEU A 62 28.15 7.86 -11.42
CA LEU A 62 28.64 6.94 -10.40
C LEU A 62 28.30 5.49 -10.78
N SER A 63 28.96 4.53 -10.12
CA SER A 63 28.74 3.10 -10.37
C SER A 63 27.25 2.72 -10.38
N SER A 64 26.85 1.94 -11.40
CA SER A 64 25.51 1.35 -11.51
C SER A 64 25.13 0.51 -10.28
N ASP A 65 26.14 0.01 -9.56
CA ASP A 65 26.00 -0.68 -8.29
C ASP A 65 25.24 0.15 -7.25
N HIS A 66 25.62 1.43 -7.12
CA HIS A 66 24.98 2.37 -6.20
C HIS A 66 23.55 2.66 -6.64
N PHE A 67 23.31 2.79 -7.95
CA PHE A 67 21.97 3.01 -8.49
C PHE A 67 21.04 1.85 -8.14
N TYR A 68 21.41 0.60 -8.41
CA TYR A 68 20.55 -0.56 -8.16
C TYR A 68 20.34 -0.88 -6.67
N THR A 69 21.37 -0.68 -5.84
CA THR A 69 21.25 -0.73 -4.37
C THR A 69 20.20 0.27 -3.89
N THR A 70 20.34 1.51 -4.32
CA THR A 70 19.47 2.61 -3.90
C THR A 70 18.06 2.44 -4.45
N LEU A 71 17.91 2.00 -5.71
CA LEU A 71 16.62 1.72 -6.34
C LEU A 71 15.84 0.66 -5.55
N THR A 72 16.51 -0.42 -5.15
CA THR A 72 15.89 -1.51 -4.38
C THR A 72 15.44 -1.01 -3.01
N LEU A 73 16.31 -0.32 -2.27
CA LEU A 73 16.00 0.18 -0.93
C LEU A 73 14.95 1.30 -0.95
N HIS A 74 15.07 2.26 -1.86
CA HIS A 74 14.13 3.37 -2.01
C HIS A 74 12.73 2.85 -2.34
N GLY A 75 12.62 2.02 -3.39
CA GLY A 75 11.34 1.47 -3.82
C GLY A 75 10.65 0.67 -2.71
N ALA A 76 11.41 -0.18 -2.00
CA ALA A 76 10.87 -0.96 -0.89
C ALA A 76 10.47 -0.07 0.30
N ALA A 77 11.33 0.86 0.73
CA ALA A 77 11.11 1.71 1.89
C ALA A 77 9.97 2.72 1.69
N LEU A 78 9.88 3.32 0.50
CA LEU A 78 8.83 4.29 0.19
C LEU A 78 7.46 3.63 0.13
N THR A 79 7.36 2.47 -0.53
CA THR A 79 6.08 1.81 -0.79
C THR A 79 5.50 1.17 0.47
N PHE A 80 6.30 0.38 1.20
CA PHE A 80 5.76 -0.49 2.24
C PHE A 80 5.85 0.12 3.64
N PRO A 81 7.05 0.27 4.26
CA PRO A 81 7.12 0.72 5.63
C PRO A 81 6.92 2.24 5.77
N PHE A 82 6.97 3.04 4.69
CA PHE A 82 6.42 4.40 4.69
C PHE A 82 4.94 4.42 4.27
N SER A 83 4.63 4.39 2.97
CA SER A 83 3.30 4.73 2.47
C SER A 83 2.24 3.78 3.02
N PHE A 84 2.37 2.46 2.80
CA PHE A 84 1.37 1.52 3.27
C PHE A 84 1.23 1.52 4.81
N GLN A 85 2.34 1.61 5.56
CA GLN A 85 2.28 1.66 7.02
C GLN A 85 1.62 2.94 7.54
N LEU A 86 1.83 4.09 6.90
CA LEU A 86 1.11 5.33 7.22
C LEU A 86 -0.41 5.11 7.06
N MET A 87 -0.80 4.52 5.93
CA MET A 87 -2.20 4.20 5.63
C MET A 87 -2.81 3.26 6.66
N MET A 88 -2.07 2.22 7.05
CA MET A 88 -2.48 1.31 8.11
C MET A 88 -2.67 2.07 9.43
N GLY A 89 -1.69 2.86 9.86
CA GLY A 89 -1.75 3.57 11.13
C GLY A 89 -2.94 4.52 11.21
N VAL A 90 -3.07 5.44 10.25
CA VAL A 90 -4.17 6.41 10.22
C VAL A 90 -5.52 5.71 10.02
N GLY A 91 -5.59 4.72 9.11
CA GLY A 91 -6.79 3.95 8.82
C GLY A 91 -7.28 3.12 10.01
N LEU A 92 -6.37 2.51 10.78
CA LEU A 92 -6.68 1.78 12.01
C LEU A 92 -7.18 2.74 13.09
N HIS A 93 -6.48 3.85 13.35
CA HIS A 93 -6.91 4.88 14.32
C HIS A 93 -8.34 5.34 14.04
N ARG A 94 -8.60 5.73 12.79
CA ARG A 94 -9.92 6.17 12.32
C ARG A 94 -10.97 5.09 12.50
N SER A 95 -10.69 3.88 12.00
CA SER A 95 -11.64 2.76 12.07
C SER A 95 -11.98 2.42 13.53
N GLY A 96 -10.97 2.36 14.41
CA GLY A 96 -11.14 2.12 15.85
C GLY A 96 -12.03 3.17 16.51
N GLY A 97 -11.81 4.45 16.20
CA GLY A 97 -12.64 5.57 16.67
C GLY A 97 -14.06 5.58 16.08
N CYS A 98 -14.26 5.00 14.88
CA CYS A 98 -15.57 4.93 14.26
C CYS A 98 -16.44 3.79 14.81
N VAL A 99 -15.83 2.64 15.09
CA VAL A 99 -16.57 1.46 15.59
C VAL A 99 -16.46 1.28 17.11
N GLY A 100 -15.64 2.09 17.79
CA GLY A 100 -15.42 2.05 19.23
C GLY A 100 -14.74 0.77 19.70
N LYS A 101 -13.74 0.25 18.95
CA LYS A 101 -13.06 -1.01 19.29
C LYS A 101 -11.57 -0.81 19.49
N ALA A 102 -11.04 -1.51 20.48
CA ALA A 102 -9.63 -1.47 20.86
C ALA A 102 -8.72 -2.01 19.75
N ILE A 103 -7.58 -1.35 19.55
CA ILE A 103 -6.51 -1.79 18.65
C ILE A 103 -5.35 -2.27 19.54
N THR A 104 -5.57 -3.35 20.28
CA THR A 104 -4.63 -3.85 21.30
C THR A 104 -4.33 -5.35 21.12
N GLY A 105 -3.32 -5.83 21.84
CA GLY A 105 -2.90 -7.23 21.85
C GLY A 105 -1.80 -7.57 20.83
N TRP A 106 -1.65 -8.86 20.54
CA TRP A 106 -0.55 -9.39 19.73
C TRP A 106 -0.67 -9.08 18.23
N LEU A 107 -1.90 -9.00 17.70
CA LEU A 107 -2.10 -8.84 16.26
C LEU A 107 -1.59 -7.48 15.71
N PRO A 108 -1.88 -6.30 16.33
CA PRO A 108 -1.26 -5.06 15.87
C PRO A 108 0.27 -5.03 16.10
N ALA A 109 0.77 -5.75 17.11
CA ALA A 109 2.20 -5.94 17.31
C ALA A 109 2.84 -6.73 16.18
N LEU A 110 2.24 -7.85 15.75
CA LEU A 110 2.74 -8.64 14.63
C LEU A 110 2.69 -7.87 13.31
N ALA A 111 1.65 -7.07 13.08
CA ALA A 111 1.57 -6.23 11.89
C ALA A 111 2.74 -5.22 11.86
N TRP A 112 2.95 -4.48 12.95
CA TRP A 112 4.07 -3.53 13.04
C TRP A 112 5.44 -4.22 12.94
N LEU A 113 5.64 -5.33 13.67
CA LEU A 113 6.89 -6.09 13.66
C LEU A 113 7.19 -6.66 12.27
N SER A 114 6.23 -7.31 11.62
CA SER A 114 6.47 -7.94 10.32
C SER A 114 6.81 -6.90 9.25
N MET A 115 6.19 -5.72 9.29
CA MET A 115 6.53 -4.61 8.39
C MET A 115 7.95 -4.08 8.65
N ASN A 116 8.28 -3.71 9.89
CA ASN A 116 9.53 -3.02 10.19
C ASN A 116 10.73 -3.98 10.25
N LEU A 117 10.57 -5.16 10.85
CA LEU A 117 11.60 -6.19 10.86
C LEU A 117 11.81 -6.75 9.46
N GLY A 118 10.74 -6.95 8.68
CA GLY A 118 10.85 -7.38 7.28
C GLY A 118 11.65 -6.39 6.44
N ALA A 119 11.34 -5.09 6.55
CA ALA A 119 12.10 -4.04 5.86
C ALA A 119 13.57 -3.95 6.33
N ALA A 120 13.83 -4.12 7.62
CA ALA A 120 15.20 -4.16 8.15
C ALA A 120 15.99 -5.38 7.64
N ILE A 121 15.37 -6.57 7.61
CA ILE A 121 15.99 -7.79 7.07
C ILE A 121 16.27 -7.65 5.57
N LEU A 122 15.34 -7.08 4.80
CA LEU A 122 15.58 -6.78 3.38
C LEU A 122 16.75 -5.80 3.22
N THR A 123 16.84 -4.79 4.09
CA THR A 123 17.97 -3.85 4.09
C THR A 123 19.29 -4.58 4.27
N VAL A 124 19.37 -5.51 5.23
CA VAL A 124 20.55 -6.37 5.44
C VAL A 124 20.88 -7.18 4.18
N ALA A 125 19.89 -7.79 3.54
CA ALA A 125 20.10 -8.55 2.30
C ALA A 125 20.69 -7.68 1.17
N VAL A 126 20.21 -6.44 1.03
CA VAL A 126 20.75 -5.50 0.03
C VAL A 126 22.18 -5.10 0.37
N LEU A 127 22.50 -4.90 1.65
CA LEU A 127 23.89 -4.65 2.09
C LEU A 127 24.80 -5.86 1.87
N MET A 128 24.24 -7.07 1.82
CA MET A 128 24.94 -8.30 1.38
C MET A 128 25.05 -8.42 -0.16
N GLY A 129 24.54 -7.44 -0.91
CA GLY A 129 24.66 -7.34 -2.37
C GLY A 129 23.38 -7.62 -3.17
N LEU A 130 22.28 -8.01 -2.54
CA LEU A 130 21.02 -8.34 -3.25
C LEU A 130 20.39 -7.10 -3.90
N LYS A 131 20.06 -7.16 -5.20
CA LYS A 131 19.54 -6.00 -5.97
C LYS A 131 18.39 -6.41 -6.89
N VAL A 132 17.19 -6.53 -6.32
CA VAL A 132 16.04 -7.16 -6.99
C VAL A 132 14.94 -6.17 -7.41
N SER A 133 15.10 -4.88 -7.11
CA SER A 133 14.06 -3.84 -7.23
C SER A 133 12.79 -4.16 -6.42
N VAL A 134 11.77 -3.29 -6.51
CA VAL A 134 10.46 -3.51 -5.84
C VAL A 134 9.62 -4.63 -6.49
N VAL A 135 9.89 -4.97 -7.76
CA VAL A 135 9.08 -5.91 -8.56
C VAL A 135 9.55 -7.36 -8.43
N VAL A 136 10.76 -7.60 -7.91
CA VAL A 136 11.34 -8.95 -7.69
C VAL A 136 11.11 -9.86 -8.89
N MET A 137 11.70 -9.52 -10.04
CA MET A 137 11.46 -10.23 -11.31
C MET A 137 11.90 -11.70 -11.21
N PHE A 138 10.96 -12.61 -11.01
CA PHE A 138 11.27 -14.04 -10.93
C PHE A 138 11.49 -14.64 -12.33
N PRO A 139 12.52 -15.49 -12.53
CA PRO A 139 13.34 -16.20 -11.55
C PRO A 139 14.71 -15.57 -11.26
N LEU A 140 14.89 -14.28 -11.57
CA LEU A 140 16.18 -13.59 -11.47
C LEU A 140 16.90 -13.79 -10.13
N PRO A 141 16.23 -13.74 -8.95
CA PRO A 141 16.91 -13.99 -7.67
C PRO A 141 17.55 -15.37 -7.56
N LEU A 142 16.83 -16.43 -7.97
CA LEU A 142 17.35 -17.80 -7.89
C LEU A 142 18.41 -18.07 -8.96
N VAL A 143 18.15 -17.66 -10.19
CA VAL A 143 19.10 -17.84 -11.30
C VAL A 143 20.36 -17.01 -11.05
N GLY A 144 20.21 -15.77 -10.56
CA GLY A 144 21.33 -14.91 -10.17
C GLY A 144 22.20 -15.55 -9.11
N ALA A 145 21.61 -16.21 -8.09
CA ALA A 145 22.39 -16.96 -7.11
C ALA A 145 23.11 -18.18 -7.71
N GLN A 146 22.46 -18.93 -8.59
CA GLN A 146 23.07 -20.07 -9.28
C GLN A 146 24.23 -19.65 -10.19
N MET A 147 24.14 -18.46 -10.77
CA MET A 147 25.18 -17.87 -11.62
C MET A 147 26.26 -17.12 -10.82
N GLY A 148 26.16 -17.07 -9.49
CA GLY A 148 27.13 -16.37 -8.63
C GLY A 148 27.02 -14.84 -8.66
N VAL A 149 25.95 -14.27 -9.20
CA VAL A 149 25.67 -12.82 -9.15
C VAL A 149 25.38 -12.39 -7.71
N TRP A 150 24.66 -13.23 -6.96
CA TRP A 150 24.36 -13.02 -5.55
C TRP A 150 24.71 -14.26 -4.74
N SER A 151 25.02 -14.09 -3.45
CA SER A 151 25.10 -15.23 -2.55
C SER A 151 23.69 -15.79 -2.31
N MET A 152 23.56 -17.12 -2.23
CA MET A 152 22.28 -17.74 -1.88
C MET A 152 21.78 -17.24 -0.51
N GLU A 153 22.69 -16.98 0.42
CA GLU A 153 22.36 -16.40 1.73
C GLU A 153 21.68 -15.04 1.61
N SER A 154 22.20 -14.13 0.78
CA SER A 154 21.57 -12.82 0.55
C SER A 154 20.15 -12.96 -0.02
N VAL A 155 19.93 -13.95 -0.90
CA VAL A 155 18.60 -14.24 -1.47
C VAL A 155 17.64 -14.75 -0.39
N ILE A 156 18.08 -15.69 0.46
CA ILE A 156 17.26 -16.24 1.55
C ILE A 156 16.88 -15.14 2.54
N VAL A 157 17.85 -14.32 2.96
CA VAL A 157 17.62 -13.19 3.87
C VAL A 157 16.66 -12.19 3.22
N GLY A 158 16.88 -11.84 1.95
CA GLY A 158 16.03 -10.88 1.24
C GLY A 158 14.58 -11.36 1.11
N PHE A 159 14.39 -12.62 0.73
CA PHE A 159 13.07 -13.23 0.60
C PHE A 159 12.36 -13.35 1.95
N THR A 160 13.11 -13.58 3.03
CA THR A 160 12.57 -13.57 4.39
C THR A 160 12.05 -12.17 4.76
N GLY A 161 12.83 -11.13 4.46
CA GLY A 161 12.42 -9.74 4.69
C GLY A 161 11.17 -9.36 3.89
N ILE A 162 11.17 -9.66 2.59
CA ILE A 162 10.04 -9.43 1.68
C ILE A 162 8.79 -10.17 2.18
N TYR A 163 8.92 -11.45 2.53
CA TYR A 163 7.78 -12.24 3.01
C TYR A 163 7.16 -11.68 4.29
N LEU A 164 7.97 -11.19 5.24
CA LEU A 164 7.44 -10.55 6.45
C LEU A 164 6.66 -9.27 6.13
N VAL A 165 7.18 -8.43 5.23
CA VAL A 165 6.46 -7.24 4.75
C VAL A 165 5.13 -7.64 4.12
N LEU A 166 5.16 -8.61 3.19
CA LEU A 166 3.96 -9.10 2.51
C LEU A 166 2.96 -9.76 3.47
N ALA A 167 3.42 -10.53 4.46
CA ALA A 167 2.57 -11.13 5.48
C ALA A 167 1.83 -10.07 6.32
N CYS A 168 2.48 -8.93 6.61
CA CYS A 168 1.79 -7.79 7.22
C CYS A 168 0.62 -7.32 6.37
N MET A 169 0.87 -7.08 5.09
CA MET A 169 -0.08 -6.45 4.18
C MET A 169 -1.23 -7.38 3.78
N ILE A 170 -0.92 -8.67 3.58
CA ILE A 170 -1.86 -9.67 3.08
C ILE A 170 -2.62 -10.33 4.24
N LEU A 171 -1.97 -10.59 5.38
CA LEU A 171 -2.56 -11.38 6.46
C LEU A 171 -2.89 -10.51 7.67
N TRP A 172 -1.88 -9.90 8.30
CA TRP A 172 -2.03 -9.30 9.63
C TRP A 172 -2.91 -8.05 9.61
N TYR A 173 -2.69 -7.13 8.68
CA TYR A 173 -3.48 -5.92 8.55
C TYR A 173 -4.93 -6.20 8.17
N PRO A 174 -5.24 -7.00 7.14
CA PRO A 174 -6.62 -7.34 6.83
C PRO A 174 -7.35 -8.06 7.97
N MET A 175 -6.68 -8.98 8.68
CA MET A 175 -7.29 -9.61 9.86
C MET A 175 -7.56 -8.61 10.98
N LEU A 176 -6.73 -7.58 11.16
CA LEU A 176 -7.03 -6.49 12.10
C LEU A 176 -8.29 -5.75 11.70
N VAL A 177 -8.40 -5.36 10.43
CA VAL A 177 -9.58 -4.67 9.91
C VAL A 177 -10.82 -5.54 10.09
N LEU A 178 -10.80 -6.80 9.66
CA LEU A 178 -11.94 -7.73 9.81
C LEU A 178 -12.31 -7.95 11.28
N LYS A 179 -11.31 -8.13 12.16
CA LYS A 179 -11.54 -8.23 13.60
C LYS A 179 -12.24 -6.98 14.10
N MET A 180 -11.79 -5.78 13.73
CA MET A 180 -12.46 -4.54 14.13
C MET A 180 -13.86 -4.41 13.54
N MET A 181 -14.09 -4.75 12.27
CA MET A 181 -15.42 -4.57 11.68
C MET A 181 -16.44 -5.57 12.26
N PHE A 182 -16.07 -6.83 12.45
CA PHE A 182 -17.04 -7.90 12.72
C PHE A 182 -16.93 -8.53 14.11
N VAL A 183 -15.78 -8.40 14.79
CA VAL A 183 -15.49 -9.15 16.03
C VAL A 183 -15.19 -8.17 17.17
N GLY A 184 -15.31 -8.64 18.41
CA GLY A 184 -14.93 -7.86 19.60
C GLY A 184 -16.02 -6.93 20.12
N LYS A 185 -15.78 -6.42 21.33
CA LYS A 185 -16.76 -5.61 22.08
C LYS A 185 -16.59 -4.13 21.73
N LYS A 186 -17.68 -3.53 21.24
CA LYS A 186 -17.80 -2.08 21.11
C LYS A 186 -17.82 -1.43 22.49
N ARG A 187 -17.11 -0.31 22.62
CA ARG A 187 -16.93 0.45 23.85
C ARG A 187 -17.20 1.92 23.57
N ALA A 188 -18.15 2.50 24.29
CA ALA A 188 -18.67 3.84 24.02
C ALA A 188 -17.60 4.91 24.23
N GLU A 189 -16.72 4.72 25.20
CA GLU A 189 -15.62 5.62 25.54
C GLU A 189 -14.55 5.73 24.45
N LEU A 190 -14.53 4.82 23.47
CA LEU A 190 -13.60 4.85 22.35
C LEU A 190 -14.20 5.46 21.07
N ILE A 191 -15.48 5.82 21.08
CA ILE A 191 -16.16 6.33 19.89
C ILE A 191 -15.86 7.82 19.72
N LEU A 192 -15.22 8.16 18.60
CA LEU A 192 -14.94 9.55 18.21
C LEU A 192 -15.94 10.09 17.19
N SER A 193 -16.35 9.23 16.25
CA SER A 193 -17.31 9.57 15.20
C SER A 193 -17.95 8.27 14.75
N GLU A 194 -19.08 7.90 15.33
CA GLU A 194 -19.74 6.63 15.01
C GLU A 194 -20.06 6.52 13.52
N ARG A 195 -19.69 5.39 12.90
CA ARG A 195 -19.99 5.10 11.50
C ARG A 195 -20.34 3.64 11.25
N SER A 196 -21.13 3.40 10.20
CA SER A 196 -21.54 2.06 9.77
C SER A 196 -20.83 1.61 8.49
N LEU A 197 -20.90 0.31 8.17
CA LEU A 197 -20.35 -0.23 6.91
C LEU A 197 -21.07 0.27 5.66
N ASN A 198 -22.26 0.86 5.79
CA ASN A 198 -22.97 1.48 4.67
C ASN A 198 -22.36 2.84 4.28
N GLU A 199 -21.54 3.43 5.15
CA GLU A 199 -20.85 4.67 4.84
C GLU A 199 -19.58 4.39 4.02
N PRO A 200 -19.31 5.22 3.00
CA PRO A 200 -18.17 5.02 2.10
C PRO A 200 -16.82 5.03 2.84
N GLY A 201 -16.74 5.74 3.97
CA GLY A 201 -15.56 5.80 4.85
C GLY A 201 -15.18 4.50 5.55
N MET A 202 -16.16 3.61 5.78
CA MET A 202 -15.92 2.32 6.42
C MET A 202 -15.95 1.20 5.39
N LEU A 203 -16.82 1.33 4.38
CA LEU A 203 -16.92 0.38 3.27
C LEU A 203 -15.58 0.20 2.56
N GLY A 204 -14.93 1.28 2.14
CA GLY A 204 -13.67 1.19 1.38
C GLY A 204 -12.53 0.55 2.18
N MET A 205 -12.48 0.77 3.50
CA MET A 205 -11.51 0.10 4.39
C MET A 205 -11.74 -1.42 4.42
N LEU A 206 -13.00 -1.85 4.50
CA LEU A 206 -13.36 -3.27 4.45
C LEU A 206 -13.06 -3.89 3.09
N LEU A 207 -13.45 -3.22 1.99
CA LEU A 207 -13.19 -3.69 0.63
C LEU A 207 -11.68 -3.86 0.39
N ALA A 208 -10.87 -2.88 0.80
CA ALA A 208 -9.42 -2.98 0.69
C ALA A 208 -8.85 -4.19 1.46
N ALA A 209 -9.28 -4.41 2.71
CA ALA A 209 -8.85 -5.56 3.49
C ALA A 209 -9.24 -6.90 2.83
N ALA A 210 -10.47 -7.01 2.32
CA ALA A 210 -10.93 -8.19 1.61
C ALA A 210 -10.14 -8.45 0.33
N THR A 211 -9.88 -7.40 -0.46
CA THR A 211 -9.06 -7.47 -1.68
C THR A 211 -7.65 -7.96 -1.38
N LEU A 212 -6.98 -7.39 -0.38
CA LEU A 212 -5.62 -7.78 0.01
C LEU A 212 -5.53 -9.25 0.41
N LEU A 213 -6.50 -9.75 1.19
CA LEU A 213 -6.56 -11.17 1.54
C LEU A 213 -6.80 -12.03 0.31
N LEU A 214 -7.85 -11.76 -0.46
CA LEU A 214 -8.27 -12.61 -1.57
C LEU A 214 -7.18 -12.73 -2.64
N THR A 215 -6.58 -11.60 -3.01
CA THR A 215 -5.61 -11.53 -4.11
C THR A 215 -4.18 -11.83 -3.65
N GLY A 216 -3.86 -11.62 -2.37
CA GLY A 216 -2.54 -11.88 -1.80
C GLY A 216 -2.33 -13.31 -1.32
N LEU A 217 -3.38 -14.05 -0.94
CA LEU A 217 -3.26 -15.43 -0.46
C LEU A 217 -2.50 -16.35 -1.42
N PRO A 218 -2.73 -16.32 -2.75
CA PRO A 218 -1.92 -17.09 -3.69
C PRO A 218 -0.41 -16.79 -3.60
N LEU A 219 -0.05 -15.51 -3.46
CA LEU A 219 1.35 -15.10 -3.31
C LEU A 219 1.95 -15.56 -1.97
N VAL A 220 1.15 -15.59 -0.89
CA VAL A 220 1.58 -16.16 0.40
C VAL A 220 1.87 -17.65 0.25
N VAL A 221 1.03 -18.41 -0.47
CA VAL A 221 1.26 -19.84 -0.72
C VAL A 221 2.56 -20.06 -1.50
N VAL A 222 2.77 -19.30 -2.58
CA VAL A 222 4.00 -19.35 -3.38
C VAL A 222 5.23 -18.98 -2.54
N GLY A 223 5.19 -17.83 -1.85
CA GLY A 223 6.29 -17.33 -1.02
C GLY A 223 6.63 -18.26 0.13
N THR A 224 5.63 -18.83 0.81
CA THR A 224 5.84 -19.83 1.88
C THR A 224 6.52 -21.08 1.33
N THR A 225 6.02 -21.61 0.21
CA THR A 225 6.57 -22.81 -0.42
C THR A 225 8.03 -22.60 -0.81
N LEU A 226 8.34 -21.47 -1.44
CA LEU A 226 9.70 -21.09 -1.81
C LEU A 226 10.61 -20.94 -0.59
N LEU A 227 10.17 -20.23 0.46
CA LEU A 227 10.96 -20.07 1.68
C LEU A 227 11.23 -21.39 2.38
N LEU A 228 10.22 -22.27 2.51
CA LEU A 228 10.43 -23.60 3.09
C LEU A 228 11.46 -24.41 2.31
N ALA A 229 11.47 -24.30 0.99
CA ALA A 229 12.46 -24.97 0.15
C ALA A 229 13.86 -24.36 0.28
N LEU A 230 13.94 -23.03 0.31
CA LEU A 230 15.19 -22.28 0.50
C LEU A 230 15.83 -22.55 1.86
N TYR A 231 15.03 -22.71 2.91
CA TYR A 231 15.48 -23.13 4.24
C TYR A 231 15.69 -24.65 4.37
N LYS A 232 15.57 -25.41 3.27
CA LYS A 232 15.76 -26.87 3.23
C LYS A 232 14.79 -27.65 4.12
N ILE A 233 13.66 -27.06 4.49
CA ILE A 233 12.55 -27.73 5.20
C ILE A 233 11.75 -28.58 4.21
N LEU A 234 11.62 -28.11 2.97
CA LEU A 234 10.99 -28.80 1.85
C LEU A 234 12.03 -29.10 0.74
N PRO A 235 12.03 -30.28 0.10
CA PRO A 235 12.84 -30.50 -1.11
C PRO A 235 12.47 -29.51 -2.23
N MET A 236 13.47 -28.94 -2.91
CA MET A 236 13.23 -27.99 -4.01
C MET A 236 12.39 -28.58 -5.16
N SER A 237 12.45 -29.90 -5.39
CA SER A 237 11.60 -30.58 -6.38
C SER A 237 10.11 -30.45 -6.09
N LEU A 238 9.71 -30.34 -4.82
CA LEU A 238 8.32 -30.12 -4.41
C LEU A 238 7.92 -28.63 -4.45
N ALA A 239 8.89 -27.72 -4.52
CA ALA A 239 8.69 -26.28 -4.64
C ALA A 239 8.95 -25.73 -6.06
N ALA A 240 9.38 -26.57 -7.00
CA ALA A 240 9.78 -26.16 -8.34
C ALA A 240 8.67 -25.40 -9.08
N TRP A 241 7.40 -25.80 -8.87
CA TRP A 241 6.24 -25.11 -9.44
C TRP A 241 6.10 -23.67 -8.91
N ALA A 242 6.47 -23.40 -7.66
CA ALA A 242 6.40 -22.07 -7.07
C ALA A 242 7.54 -21.16 -7.57
N ALA A 243 8.62 -21.78 -8.07
CA ALA A 243 9.72 -21.12 -8.75
C ALA A 243 9.48 -20.98 -10.28
N ASP A 244 8.34 -21.44 -10.79
CA ASP A 244 8.02 -21.23 -12.20
C ASP A 244 7.78 -19.72 -12.44
N PRO A 245 8.45 -19.11 -13.44
CA PRO A 245 8.30 -17.67 -13.70
C PRO A 245 6.86 -17.25 -13.96
N VAL A 246 6.07 -18.10 -14.63
CA VAL A 246 4.66 -17.81 -14.92
C VAL A 246 3.87 -17.80 -13.62
N VAL A 247 4.01 -18.84 -12.80
CA VAL A 247 3.30 -18.94 -11.51
C VAL A 247 3.62 -17.76 -10.60
N PHE A 248 4.91 -17.45 -10.43
CA PHE A 248 5.32 -16.35 -9.57
C PHE A 248 4.82 -15.01 -10.12
N GLN A 249 5.01 -14.72 -11.40
CA GLN A 249 4.64 -13.41 -11.94
C GLN A 249 3.12 -13.20 -11.93
N TYR A 250 2.30 -14.20 -12.27
CA TYR A 250 0.85 -14.06 -12.19
C TYR A 250 0.36 -13.86 -10.75
N THR A 251 0.89 -14.61 -9.78
CA THR A 251 0.51 -14.41 -8.37
C THR A 251 1.03 -13.08 -7.82
N PHE A 252 2.23 -12.67 -8.21
CA PHE A 252 2.80 -11.38 -7.85
C PHE A 252 1.96 -10.23 -8.39
N TYR A 253 1.67 -10.18 -9.70
CA TYR A 253 0.92 -9.06 -10.28
C TYR A 253 -0.56 -9.09 -9.97
N LEU A 254 -1.16 -10.27 -9.73
CA LEU A 254 -2.49 -10.36 -9.14
C LEU A 254 -2.52 -9.63 -7.80
N PHE A 255 -1.54 -9.86 -6.93
CA PHE A 255 -1.45 -9.14 -5.66
C PHE A 255 -1.02 -7.68 -5.81
N ALA A 256 0.11 -7.42 -6.46
CA ALA A 256 0.76 -6.10 -6.50
C ALA A 256 -0.11 -5.03 -7.16
N HIS A 257 -0.86 -5.38 -8.20
CA HIS A 257 -1.83 -4.44 -8.77
C HIS A 257 -3.00 -4.21 -7.81
N ASN A 258 -3.58 -5.28 -7.26
CA ASN A 258 -4.69 -5.17 -6.31
C ASN A 258 -4.29 -4.53 -4.97
N LEU A 259 -3.01 -4.53 -4.62
CA LEU A 259 -2.46 -3.75 -3.53
C LEU A 259 -2.62 -2.26 -3.81
N MET A 260 -2.19 -1.78 -4.98
CA MET A 260 -2.35 -0.38 -5.37
C MET A 260 -3.82 0.03 -5.40
N GLU A 261 -4.69 -0.84 -5.89
CA GLU A 261 -6.13 -0.60 -5.92
C GLU A 261 -6.78 -0.66 -4.53
N ALA A 262 -6.33 -1.55 -3.64
CA ALA A 262 -6.73 -1.55 -2.24
C ALA A 262 -6.31 -0.25 -1.55
N MET A 263 -5.10 0.25 -1.85
CA MET A 263 -4.65 1.55 -1.37
C MET A 263 -5.55 2.68 -1.90
N ALA A 264 -5.93 2.64 -3.18
CA ALA A 264 -6.87 3.59 -3.77
C ALA A 264 -8.25 3.56 -3.11
N LEU A 265 -8.79 2.37 -2.84
CA LEU A 265 -10.05 2.19 -2.09
C LEU A 265 -9.96 2.82 -0.70
N MET A 266 -8.86 2.59 0.03
CA MET A 266 -8.65 3.18 1.36
C MET A 266 -8.55 4.71 1.29
N VAL A 267 -7.84 5.26 0.30
CA VAL A 267 -7.68 6.70 0.10
C VAL A 267 -9.00 7.38 -0.26
N ALA A 268 -9.75 6.82 -1.23
CA ALA A 268 -11.06 7.34 -1.60
C ALA A 268 -12.02 7.32 -0.41
N SER A 269 -12.00 6.22 0.36
CA SER A 269 -12.75 6.08 1.61
C SER A 269 -12.38 7.17 2.63
N ALA A 270 -11.08 7.41 2.82
CA ALA A 270 -10.60 8.47 3.71
C ALA A 270 -11.03 9.86 3.23
N MET A 271 -10.96 10.15 1.92
CA MET A 271 -11.47 11.38 1.33
C MET A 271 -12.97 11.58 1.63
N TYR A 272 -13.79 10.58 1.30
CA TYR A 272 -15.24 10.61 1.50
C TYR A 272 -15.65 10.85 2.95
N ALA A 273 -14.84 10.38 3.88
CA ALA A 273 -15.13 10.51 5.29
C ALA A 273 -14.53 11.78 5.91
N THR A 274 -13.47 12.35 5.31
CA THR A 274 -12.79 13.56 5.80
C THR A 274 -13.39 14.83 5.22
N LEU A 275 -13.66 14.86 3.92
CA LEU A 275 -14.21 16.04 3.23
C LEU A 275 -15.46 16.63 3.92
N PRO A 276 -16.45 15.82 4.37
CA PRO A 276 -17.63 16.35 5.05
C PRO A 276 -17.31 17.14 6.33
N LEU A 277 -16.20 16.84 7.01
CA LEU A 277 -15.81 17.52 8.24
C LEU A 277 -15.38 18.99 8.01
N TYR A 278 -15.03 19.33 6.76
CA TYR A 278 -14.48 20.63 6.37
C TYR A 278 -15.44 21.46 5.51
N LEU A 279 -16.72 21.12 5.46
CA LEU A 279 -17.69 21.87 4.65
C LEU A 279 -18.03 23.23 5.26
N ALA A 280 -18.16 24.25 4.41
CA ALA A 280 -18.40 25.63 4.84
C ALA A 280 -19.77 25.78 5.53
N ASP A 281 -20.77 25.09 5.01
CA ASP A 281 -22.15 25.11 5.51
C ASP A 281 -22.39 24.27 6.78
N GLY A 282 -21.41 23.48 7.22
CA GLY A 282 -21.51 22.62 8.40
C GLY A 282 -22.42 21.39 8.23
N SER A 283 -22.87 21.07 7.02
CA SER A 283 -23.80 19.96 6.73
C SER A 283 -23.24 18.58 7.12
N ARG A 284 -21.91 18.42 7.06
CA ARG A 284 -21.19 17.16 7.30
C ARG A 284 -21.71 15.99 6.46
N LYS A 285 -22.13 16.26 5.23
CA LYS A 285 -22.65 15.24 4.30
C LYS A 285 -21.94 15.32 2.95
N LEU A 286 -21.80 14.18 2.30
CA LEU A 286 -21.43 14.13 0.89
C LEU A 286 -22.61 14.52 0.01
N TYR A 287 -22.34 14.98 -1.20
CA TYR A 287 -23.33 15.16 -2.26
C TYR A 287 -24.19 13.89 -2.45
N SER A 288 -23.54 12.72 -2.49
CA SER A 288 -24.23 11.43 -2.53
C SER A 288 -23.35 10.29 -2.04
N GLU A 289 -23.70 9.73 -0.88
CA GLU A 289 -23.06 8.51 -0.36
C GLU A 289 -23.31 7.30 -1.28
N LYS A 290 -24.44 7.27 -1.98
CA LYS A 290 -24.76 6.21 -2.95
C LYS A 290 -23.79 6.23 -4.13
N LEU A 291 -23.46 7.41 -4.65
CA LEU A 291 -22.47 7.56 -5.72
C LEU A 291 -21.06 7.21 -5.22
N ALA A 292 -20.70 7.65 -4.00
CA ALA A 292 -19.43 7.26 -3.38
C ALA A 292 -19.30 5.74 -3.23
N ASN A 293 -20.35 5.06 -2.76
CA ASN A 293 -20.38 3.60 -2.65
C ASN A 293 -20.32 2.92 -4.01
N LEU A 294 -21.06 3.43 -5.01
CA LEU A 294 -21.00 2.94 -6.38
C LEU A 294 -19.58 3.04 -6.95
N ALA A 295 -18.89 4.16 -6.73
CA ALA A 295 -17.50 4.33 -7.15
C ALA A 295 -16.59 3.27 -6.53
N LEU A 296 -16.72 3.00 -5.22
CA LEU A 296 -15.94 1.97 -4.53
C LEU A 296 -16.20 0.56 -5.09
N TRP A 297 -17.46 0.23 -5.41
CA TRP A 297 -17.81 -1.07 -6.00
C TRP A 297 -17.32 -1.21 -7.44
N VAL A 298 -17.41 -0.16 -8.25
CA VAL A 298 -16.87 -0.16 -9.62
C VAL A 298 -15.35 -0.34 -9.57
N LEU A 299 -14.65 0.42 -8.73
CA LEU A 299 -13.20 0.26 -8.51
C LEU A 299 -12.85 -1.16 -8.07
N LEU A 300 -13.58 -1.74 -7.12
CA LEU A 300 -13.35 -3.12 -6.69
C LEU A 300 -13.49 -4.12 -7.85
N VAL A 301 -14.64 -4.13 -8.54
CA VAL A 301 -14.90 -5.14 -9.57
C VAL A 301 -13.90 -5.05 -10.73
N THR A 302 -13.53 -3.82 -11.08
CA THR A 302 -12.59 -3.56 -12.18
C THR A 302 -11.14 -3.85 -11.80
N SER A 303 -10.76 -3.61 -10.54
CA SER A 303 -9.39 -3.84 -10.04
C SER A 303 -8.94 -5.30 -9.95
N VAL A 304 -9.87 -6.24 -9.68
CA VAL A 304 -9.50 -7.65 -9.42
C VAL A 304 -8.66 -8.25 -10.54
N THR A 305 -8.96 -7.90 -11.80
CA THR A 305 -8.32 -8.50 -12.98
C THR A 305 -7.61 -7.50 -13.89
N SER A 306 -7.62 -6.20 -13.55
CA SER A 306 -6.85 -5.19 -14.30
C SER A 306 -5.34 -5.39 -14.21
N GLY A 307 -4.85 -6.12 -13.20
CA GLY A 307 -3.44 -6.50 -13.10
C GLY A 307 -2.89 -7.25 -14.33
N LEU A 308 -3.77 -7.81 -15.17
CA LEU A 308 -3.37 -8.38 -16.46
C LEU A 308 -2.74 -7.35 -17.42
N HIS A 309 -2.92 -6.05 -17.21
CA HIS A 309 -2.25 -5.02 -18.00
C HIS A 309 -0.72 -5.06 -17.86
N HIS A 310 -0.18 -5.60 -16.76
CA HIS A 310 1.26 -5.72 -16.54
C HIS A 310 1.91 -6.72 -17.49
N PHE A 311 1.10 -7.56 -18.13
CA PHE A 311 1.56 -8.58 -19.04
C PHE A 311 1.39 -8.18 -20.51
N ILE A 312 0.84 -7.01 -20.87
CA ILE A 312 0.49 -6.73 -22.28
C ILE A 312 1.68 -6.97 -23.22
N THR A 313 2.88 -6.60 -22.82
CA THR A 313 4.12 -6.78 -23.59
C THR A 313 4.64 -8.22 -23.64
N PHE A 314 3.98 -9.17 -22.98
CA PHE A 314 4.33 -10.60 -23.04
C PHE A 314 3.88 -11.26 -24.33
N TYR A 315 3.08 -10.60 -25.17
CA TYR A 315 2.71 -11.14 -26.47
C TYR A 315 3.97 -11.47 -27.31
N PRO A 316 4.02 -12.66 -27.97
CA PRO A 316 2.96 -13.67 -28.11
C PRO A 316 2.94 -14.75 -27.03
N ASN A 317 3.75 -14.66 -25.98
CA ASN A 317 3.87 -15.66 -24.91
C ASN A 317 2.64 -15.72 -23.98
N GLN A 318 1.62 -14.88 -24.19
CA GLN A 318 0.32 -14.98 -23.53
C GLN A 318 -0.84 -14.80 -24.52
N PRO A 319 -2.03 -15.36 -24.25
CA PRO A 319 -3.21 -15.15 -25.09
C PRO A 319 -3.58 -13.67 -25.17
N ALA A 320 -3.76 -13.15 -26.39
CA ALA A 320 -4.11 -11.75 -26.63
C ALA A 320 -5.40 -11.32 -25.89
N ALA A 321 -6.35 -12.26 -25.71
CA ALA A 321 -7.57 -12.02 -24.94
C ALA A 321 -7.31 -11.54 -23.51
N LEU A 322 -6.25 -12.01 -22.84
CA LEU A 322 -5.89 -11.56 -21.49
C LEU A 322 -5.37 -10.13 -21.50
N SER A 323 -4.62 -9.74 -22.53
CA SER A 323 -4.14 -8.36 -22.70
C SER A 323 -5.30 -7.40 -22.93
N TYR A 324 -6.25 -7.77 -23.81
CA TYR A 324 -7.48 -6.99 -24.04
C TYR A 324 -8.35 -6.89 -22.80
N TRP A 325 -8.51 -7.98 -22.06
CA TRP A 325 -9.24 -7.97 -20.80
C TRP A 325 -8.57 -7.05 -19.77
N GLY A 326 -7.25 -7.17 -19.57
CA GLY A 326 -6.50 -6.28 -18.68
C GLY A 326 -6.67 -4.81 -19.04
N ASN A 327 -6.63 -4.47 -20.33
CA ASN A 327 -6.88 -3.11 -20.81
C ASN A 327 -8.30 -2.63 -20.47
N ILE A 328 -9.34 -3.39 -20.83
CA ILE A 328 -10.74 -3.06 -20.55
C ILE A 328 -10.98 -2.84 -19.06
N MET A 329 -10.48 -3.75 -18.21
CA MET A 329 -10.64 -3.67 -16.77
C MET A 329 -9.90 -2.47 -16.18
N SER A 330 -8.72 -2.13 -16.70
CA SER A 330 -7.98 -0.92 -16.30
C SER A 330 -8.72 0.36 -16.68
N TRP A 331 -9.37 0.40 -17.84
CA TRP A 331 -10.22 1.53 -18.21
C TRP A 331 -11.48 1.61 -17.34
N GLY A 332 -11.98 0.45 -16.91
CA GLY A 332 -13.07 0.34 -15.95
C GLY A 332 -12.77 1.02 -14.60
N THR A 333 -11.54 0.96 -14.10
CA THR A 333 -11.17 1.67 -12.84
C THR A 333 -11.31 3.19 -13.02
N GLY A 334 -11.02 3.70 -14.22
CA GLY A 334 -11.25 5.09 -14.61
C GLY A 334 -12.71 5.55 -14.49
N LEU A 335 -13.69 4.67 -14.73
CA LEU A 335 -15.11 4.97 -14.51
C LEU A 335 -15.43 5.17 -13.03
N GLY A 336 -14.90 4.28 -12.17
CA GLY A 336 -15.04 4.42 -10.72
C GLY A 336 -14.41 5.71 -10.20
N ALA A 337 -13.22 6.05 -10.71
CA ALA A 337 -12.55 7.31 -10.42
C ALA A 337 -13.39 8.52 -10.86
N ALA A 338 -13.98 8.51 -12.06
CA ALA A 338 -14.82 9.60 -12.55
C ALA A 338 -16.03 9.87 -11.65
N ILE A 339 -16.70 8.81 -11.16
CA ILE A 339 -17.82 8.94 -10.21
C ILE A 339 -17.34 9.53 -8.88
N SER A 340 -16.16 9.12 -8.41
CA SER A 340 -15.53 9.69 -7.20
C SER A 340 -15.22 11.17 -7.36
N ILE A 341 -14.58 11.55 -8.46
CA ILE A 341 -14.24 12.95 -8.80
C ILE A 341 -15.51 13.80 -8.80
N PHE A 342 -16.55 13.35 -9.51
CA PHE A 342 -17.83 14.03 -9.54
C PHE A 342 -18.41 14.20 -8.13
N THR A 343 -18.42 13.13 -7.33
CA THR A 343 -18.96 13.16 -5.96
C THR A 343 -18.23 14.16 -5.07
N VAL A 344 -16.90 14.19 -5.12
CA VAL A 344 -16.06 15.12 -4.35
C VAL A 344 -16.28 16.56 -4.80
N LEU A 345 -16.21 16.84 -6.10
CA LEU A 345 -16.37 18.18 -6.64
C LEU A 345 -17.79 18.73 -6.43
N ALA A 346 -18.82 17.89 -6.63
CA ALA A 346 -20.20 18.27 -6.37
C ALA A 346 -20.45 18.55 -4.89
N THR A 347 -19.81 17.81 -3.98
CA THR A 347 -19.88 18.09 -2.53
C THR A 347 -19.30 19.48 -2.21
N ILE A 348 -18.11 19.79 -2.74
CA ILE A 348 -17.46 21.10 -2.54
C ILE A 348 -18.30 22.22 -3.16
N TRP A 349 -18.83 22.01 -4.37
CA TRP A 349 -19.67 23.00 -5.06
C TRP A 349 -20.96 23.31 -4.30
N GLN A 350 -21.64 22.27 -3.79
CA GLN A 350 -22.92 22.44 -3.10
C GLN A 350 -22.76 23.05 -1.70
N HIS A 351 -21.73 22.66 -0.96
CA HIS A 351 -21.63 22.94 0.47
C HIS A 351 -20.52 23.95 0.84
N GLY A 352 -19.66 24.29 -0.13
CA GLY A 352 -18.45 25.07 0.10
C GLY A 352 -17.40 24.33 0.93
N LEU A 353 -16.18 24.88 0.99
CA LEU A 353 -15.06 24.31 1.72
C LEU A 353 -14.47 25.34 2.70
N LYS A 354 -14.16 24.90 3.93
CA LYS A 354 -13.30 25.62 4.86
C LYS A 354 -11.86 25.19 4.60
N PRO A 355 -11.01 26.07 4.03
CA PRO A 355 -9.64 25.69 3.70
C PRO A 355 -8.82 25.56 4.98
N GLU A 356 -8.45 24.34 5.32
CA GLU A 356 -7.54 24.00 6.41
C GLU A 356 -6.36 23.21 5.86
N PRO A 357 -5.15 23.29 6.46
CA PRO A 357 -3.96 22.64 5.91
C PRO A 357 -4.14 21.15 5.60
N GLY A 358 -4.84 20.40 6.47
CA GLY A 358 -5.11 18.98 6.27
C GLY A 358 -5.96 18.69 5.04
N ILE A 359 -7.12 19.34 4.89
CA ILE A 359 -8.00 19.12 3.73
C ILE A 359 -7.38 19.65 2.43
N ILE A 360 -6.56 20.71 2.49
CA ILE A 360 -5.81 21.18 1.32
C ILE A 360 -4.77 20.13 0.87
N ALA A 361 -4.02 19.53 1.80
CA ALA A 361 -3.09 18.44 1.47
C ALA A 361 -3.82 17.24 0.84
N VAL A 362 -5.00 16.90 1.36
CA VAL A 362 -5.90 15.88 0.80
C VAL A 362 -6.32 16.22 -0.63
N LEU A 363 -6.76 17.46 -0.90
CA LEU A 363 -7.20 17.87 -2.23
C LEU A 363 -6.06 18.00 -3.24
N VAL A 364 -4.87 18.42 -2.82
CA VAL A 364 -3.68 18.44 -3.69
C VAL A 364 -3.26 17.02 -4.05
N GLY A 365 -3.21 16.10 -3.07
CA GLY A 365 -2.95 14.68 -3.34
C GLY A 365 -4.01 14.09 -4.28
N TRP A 366 -5.29 14.43 -4.09
CA TRP A 366 -6.37 14.01 -4.98
C TRP A 366 -6.21 14.55 -6.40
N ALA A 367 -5.83 15.82 -6.56
CA ALA A 367 -5.55 16.40 -7.88
C ALA A 367 -4.40 15.69 -8.59
N LEU A 368 -3.30 15.39 -7.88
CA LEU A 368 -2.20 14.60 -8.41
C LEU A 368 -2.65 13.19 -8.83
N TYR A 369 -3.50 12.55 -8.02
CA TYR A 369 -4.07 11.24 -8.33
C TYR A 369 -4.90 11.26 -9.62
N ILE A 370 -5.71 12.31 -9.85
CA ILE A 370 -6.49 12.47 -11.08
C ILE A 370 -5.59 12.66 -12.30
N LEU A 371 -4.57 13.53 -12.18
CA LEU A 371 -3.63 13.80 -13.27
C LEU A 371 -2.84 12.54 -13.64
N ASP A 372 -2.41 11.78 -12.64
CA ASP A 372 -1.75 10.50 -12.84
C ASP A 372 -2.69 9.45 -13.45
N GLY A 373 -3.97 9.43 -13.06
CA GLY A 373 -4.97 8.56 -13.66
C GLY A 373 -5.07 8.69 -15.19
N ALA A 374 -4.85 9.89 -15.74
CA ALA A 374 -4.76 10.07 -17.18
C ALA A 374 -3.52 9.38 -17.79
N SER A 375 -2.38 9.43 -17.09
CA SER A 375 -1.17 8.69 -17.46
C SER A 375 -1.40 7.17 -17.38
N ALA A 376 -2.12 6.70 -16.36
CA ALA A 376 -2.49 5.30 -16.17
C ALA A 376 -3.28 4.75 -17.36
N VAL A 377 -4.30 5.49 -17.82
CA VAL A 377 -5.14 5.13 -18.99
C VAL A 377 -4.30 5.02 -20.27
N VAL A 378 -3.28 5.87 -20.43
CA VAL A 378 -2.37 5.82 -21.58
C VAL A 378 -1.45 4.59 -21.48
N THR A 379 -0.81 4.36 -20.33
CA THR A 379 0.14 3.23 -20.18
C THR A 379 -0.53 1.86 -20.13
N SER A 380 -1.81 1.78 -19.79
CA SER A 380 -2.60 0.53 -19.83
C SER A 380 -3.18 0.25 -21.22
N ASN A 381 -3.04 1.18 -22.17
CA ASN A 381 -3.54 1.00 -23.53
C ASN A 381 -2.58 0.09 -24.33
N ILE A 382 -3.13 -0.96 -24.93
CA ILE A 382 -2.34 -1.93 -25.72
C ILE A 382 -1.55 -1.28 -26.85
N ALA A 383 -2.07 -0.21 -27.47
CA ALA A 383 -1.40 0.47 -28.58
C ALA A 383 -0.16 1.27 -28.13
N TRP A 384 -0.14 1.75 -26.89
CA TRP A 384 0.92 2.63 -26.35
C TRP A 384 1.88 1.92 -25.41
N THR A 385 1.42 0.84 -24.77
CA THR A 385 2.21 0.17 -23.74
C THR A 385 3.50 -0.45 -24.28
N TYR A 386 3.54 -0.88 -25.55
CA TYR A 386 4.78 -1.40 -26.15
C TYR A 386 5.90 -0.35 -26.29
N GLN A 387 5.54 0.93 -26.38
CA GLN A 387 6.47 2.04 -26.50
C GLN A 387 6.84 2.59 -25.13
N LEU A 388 5.89 2.52 -24.19
CA LEU A 388 6.07 3.07 -22.87
C LEU A 388 6.71 2.07 -21.91
N HIS A 389 6.44 0.76 -22.02
CA HIS A 389 6.84 -0.24 -21.02
C HIS A 389 8.35 -0.25 -20.76
N GLY A 390 8.73 -0.30 -19.49
CA GLY A 390 10.13 -0.30 -19.06
C GLY A 390 10.84 1.05 -19.18
N THR A 391 10.11 2.14 -19.46
CA THR A 391 10.67 3.49 -19.52
C THR A 391 10.44 4.25 -18.22
N MET A 392 10.96 5.48 -18.16
CA MET A 392 10.68 6.40 -17.06
C MET A 392 9.20 6.79 -16.94
N TRP A 393 8.37 6.53 -17.95
CA TRP A 393 6.93 6.77 -17.87
C TRP A 393 6.26 5.93 -16.78
N GLN A 394 6.56 4.62 -16.69
CA GLN A 394 5.99 3.78 -15.63
C GLN A 394 6.52 4.17 -14.25
N SER A 395 7.82 4.52 -14.17
CA SER A 395 8.41 4.97 -12.92
C SER A 395 7.76 6.27 -12.44
N GLY A 396 7.56 7.22 -13.36
CA GLY A 396 6.86 8.49 -13.07
C GLY A 396 5.41 8.27 -12.63
N HIS A 397 4.68 7.38 -13.32
CA HIS A 397 3.32 6.99 -12.94
C HIS A 397 3.28 6.41 -11.51
N PHE A 398 4.07 5.36 -11.25
CA PHE A 398 4.10 4.70 -9.95
C PHE A 398 4.46 5.68 -8.81
N MET A 399 5.47 6.52 -9.01
CA MET A 399 5.88 7.50 -7.99
C MET A 399 4.82 8.58 -7.76
N THR A 400 4.13 9.02 -8.81
CA THR A 400 3.07 10.03 -8.69
C THR A 400 1.89 9.48 -7.91
N VAL A 401 1.50 8.22 -8.14
CA VAL A 401 0.46 7.54 -7.33
C VAL A 401 0.87 7.48 -5.86
N ILE A 402 2.07 6.97 -5.55
CA ILE A 402 2.52 6.82 -4.16
C ILE A 402 2.59 8.18 -3.45
N LEU A 403 3.09 9.21 -4.13
CA LEU A 403 3.11 10.57 -3.61
C LEU A 403 1.69 11.09 -3.34
N ALA A 404 0.79 10.97 -4.31
CA ALA A 404 -0.60 11.41 -4.20
C ALA A 404 -1.30 10.75 -3.01
N MET A 405 -1.20 9.42 -2.89
CA MET A 405 -1.74 8.64 -1.77
C MET A 405 -1.13 9.08 -0.43
N SER A 406 0.19 9.23 -0.37
CA SER A 406 0.88 9.67 0.84
C SER A 406 0.42 11.06 1.29
N MET A 407 0.28 12.01 0.36
CA MET A 407 -0.23 13.36 0.66
C MET A 407 -1.66 13.33 1.21
N MET A 408 -2.53 12.49 0.62
CA MET A 408 -3.89 12.33 1.12
C MET A 408 -3.90 11.78 2.55
N TRP A 409 -3.08 10.78 2.87
CA TRP A 409 -3.03 10.25 4.24
C TRP A 409 -2.38 11.18 5.25
N MET A 410 -1.35 11.93 4.84
CA MET A 410 -0.76 12.97 5.68
C MET A 410 -1.74 14.09 6.01
N GLY A 411 -2.68 14.42 5.11
CA GLY A 411 -3.72 15.41 5.38
C GLY A 411 -4.91 14.88 6.18
N VAL A 412 -5.09 13.56 6.26
CA VAL A 412 -6.10 12.90 7.11
C VAL A 412 -5.63 12.72 8.56
N LEU A 413 -4.31 12.52 8.74
CA LEU A 413 -3.62 12.52 10.03
C LEU A 413 -3.85 13.84 10.77
#